data_AF-A0AAU4D9Y0-F1
#
_entry.id   AF-A0AAU4D9Y0-F1
#
_cell.length_a   1.000
_cell.length_b   1.000
_cell.length_c   1.000
_cell.angle_alpha   90.00
_cell.angle_beta   90.00
_cell.angle_gamma   90.00
#
_symmetry.space_group_name_H-M   'P 1'
#
loop_
_entity.id
_entity.type
_entity.pdbx_description
1 polymer ?
#
loop_
_entity_poly.entity_id
_entity_poly.type
_entity_poly.pdbx_seq_one_letter_code
_entity_poly.pdbx_strand_id
1 'polypeptide(L)' 'MESGCWLVTLPAIDGRQCVYRVYAPENALPADLFWEARHCHDESRLPRAWDLFDAALIRQVRQAPGYPGPLLTVHQY' A
#
# COMPACT_ATOMS: atom_id res chain seq x y z
N MET A 1 2.75 19.58 -0.64
CA MET A 1 2.54 18.48 0.33
C MET A 1 3.70 17.55 0.18
N GLU A 2 4.46 17.30 1.24
CA GLU A 2 5.46 16.24 1.20
C GLU A 2 4.70 14.91 1.11
N SER A 3 4.94 14.17 0.02
CA SER A 3 4.39 12.83 -0.13
C SER A 3 5.20 11.92 0.78
N GLY A 4 4.51 11.20 1.66
CA GLY A 4 5.08 10.15 2.47
C GLY A 4 5.09 8.83 1.71
N CYS A 5 5.76 7.85 2.30
CA CYS A 5 5.77 6.50 1.78
C CYS A 5 5.15 5.56 2.83
N TRP A 6 4.26 4.69 2.39
CA TRP A 6 3.55 3.73 3.24
C TRP A 6 3.80 2.32 2.73
N LEU A 7 3.95 1.37 3.63
CA LEU A 7 3.90 -0.05 3.34
C LEU A 7 2.54 -0.59 3.78
N VAL A 8 1.80 -1.17 2.85
CA VAL A 8 0.54 -1.87 3.10
C VAL A 8 0.79 -3.35 2.86
N THR A 9 0.62 -4.16 3.89
CA THR A 9 0.79 -5.61 3.82
C THR A 9 -0.56 -6.27 3.92
N LEU A 10 -0.92 -7.06 2.90
CA LEU A 10 -2.13 -7.86 2.88
C LEU A 10 -1.75 -9.34 2.95
N PRO A 11 -2.35 -10.13 3.84
CA PRO A 11 -2.16 -11.57 3.80
C PRO A 11 -2.75 -12.13 2.51
N ALA A 12 -2.07 -13.10 1.91
CA ALA A 12 -2.53 -13.83 0.73
C ALA A 12 -3.27 -15.11 1.11
N ILE A 13 -4.16 -15.59 0.23
CA ILE A 13 -4.91 -16.83 0.45
C ILE A 13 -4.01 -18.07 0.60
N ASP A 14 -2.79 -18.03 0.07
CA ASP A 14 -1.81 -19.11 0.12
C ASP A 14 -0.90 -19.04 1.38
N GLY A 15 -1.19 -18.13 2.30
CA GLY A 15 -0.42 -17.91 3.53
C GLY A 15 0.81 -17.01 3.37
N ARG A 16 1.07 -16.48 2.17
CA ARG A 16 2.11 -15.46 1.95
C ARG A 16 1.61 -14.06 2.33
N GLN A 17 2.49 -13.08 2.20
CA GLN A 17 2.16 -11.68 2.37
C GLN A 17 2.44 -10.94 1.06
N CYS A 18 1.50 -10.11 0.63
CA CYS A 18 1.68 -9.19 -0.48
C CYS A 18 1.97 -7.80 0.08
N VAL A 19 3.12 -7.23 -0.26
CA VAL A 19 3.57 -5.94 0.27
C VAL A 19 3.52 -4.89 -0.82
N TYR A 20 2.79 -3.80 -0.54
CA TYR A 20 2.63 -2.67 -1.43
C TYR A 20 3.30 -1.43 -0.85
N ARG A 21 4.07 -0.73 -1.66
CA ARG A 21 4.46 0.65 -1.41
C ARG A 21 3.37 1.56 -1.92
N VAL A 22 2.78 2.36 -1.04
CA VAL A 22 1.83 3.40 -1.41
C VAL A 22 2.49 4.75 -1.13
N TYR A 23 2.72 5.54 -2.17
CA TYR A 23 3.13 6.93 -2.04
C TYR A 23 1.88 7.78 -1.86
N ALA A 24 1.77 8.43 -0.70
CA ALA A 24 0.60 9.22 -0.34
C ALA A 24 1.00 10.29 0.68
N PRO A 25 0.24 11.39 0.82
CA PRO A 25 0.44 12.35 1.89
C PRO A 25 0.59 11.70 3.27
N GLU A 26 1.36 12.32 4.16
CA GLU A 26 1.53 11.82 5.53
C GLU A 26 0.22 11.79 6.34
N ASN A 27 -0.80 12.50 5.88
CA ASN A 27 -2.14 12.52 6.47
C ASN A 27 -3.16 11.67 5.70
N ALA A 28 -2.73 10.80 4.78
CA ALA A 28 -3.61 9.87 4.10
C ALA A 28 -4.33 8.96 5.10
N LEU A 29 -5.62 8.72 4.90
CA LEU A 29 -6.35 7.83 5.81
C LEU A 29 -5.93 6.39 5.54
N PRO A 30 -5.91 5.53 6.57
CA PRO A 30 -5.68 4.09 6.40
C PRO A 30 -6.56 3.46 5.30
N ALA A 31 -7.83 3.89 5.21
CA ALA A 31 -8.77 3.39 4.21
C ALA A 31 -8.34 3.74 2.77
N ASP A 32 -7.79 4.93 2.54
CA ASP A 32 -7.29 5.35 1.23
C ASP A 32 -6.11 4.45 0.81
N LEU A 33 -5.17 4.23 1.72
CA LEU A 33 -3.98 3.40 1.48
C LEU A 33 -4.35 1.95 1.18
N PHE A 34 -5.30 1.41 1.93
CA PHE A 34 -5.79 0.05 1.73
C PHE A 34 -6.51 -0.11 0.40
N TRP A 35 -7.40 0.83 0.04
CA TRP A 35 -8.17 0.76 -1.19
C TRP A 35 -7.27 0.70 -2.42
N GLU A 36 -6.21 1.48 -2.42
CA GLU A 36 -5.24 1.52 -3.51
C GLU A 36 -4.39 0.25 -3.59
N ALA A 37 -3.88 -0.21 -2.44
CA ALA A 37 -3.15 -1.48 -2.37
C ALA A 37 -4.04 -2.65 -2.82
N ARG A 38 -5.34 -2.59 -2.50
CA ARG A 38 -6.33 -3.58 -2.94
C ARG A 38 -6.46 -3.56 -4.47
N HIS A 39 -6.63 -2.41 -5.11
CA HIS A 39 -6.74 -2.35 -6.56
C HIS A 39 -5.49 -2.88 -7.29
N CYS A 40 -4.30 -2.55 -6.77
CA CYS A 40 -3.05 -3.00 -7.39
C CYS A 40 -2.89 -4.53 -7.39
N HIS A 41 -3.42 -5.24 -6.39
CA HIS A 41 -3.24 -6.70 -6.33
C HIS A 41 -4.18 -7.48 -7.23
N ASP A 42 -5.38 -6.97 -7.52
CA ASP A 42 -6.31 -7.61 -8.48
C ASP A 42 -5.70 -7.65 -9.89
N GLU A 43 -4.81 -6.69 -10.19
CA GLU A 43 -4.02 -6.64 -11.44
C GLU A 43 -2.75 -7.52 -11.40
N SER A 44 -2.37 -8.04 -10.23
CA SER A 44 -1.15 -8.83 -10.07
C SER A 44 -1.33 -10.30 -10.44
N ARG A 45 -0.25 -10.97 -10.83
CA ARG A 45 -0.24 -12.44 -11.02
C ARG A 45 -0.03 -13.22 -9.71
N LEU A 46 0.03 -12.53 -8.58
CA LEU A 46 0.21 -13.16 -7.28
C LEU A 46 -1.12 -13.76 -6.81
N PRO A 47 -1.08 -14.71 -5.85
CA PRO A 47 -2.29 -15.21 -5.20
C PRO A 47 -3.12 -14.05 -4.63
N ARG A 48 -4.45 -14.18 -4.73
CA ARG A 48 -5.40 -13.18 -4.23
C ARG A 48 -5.10 -12.86 -2.76
N ALA A 49 -5.12 -11.57 -2.42
CA ALA A 49 -4.98 -11.12 -1.05
C ALA A 49 -6.35 -11.15 -0.33
N TRP A 50 -6.34 -11.16 1.00
CA TRP A 50 -7.56 -10.95 1.76
C TRP A 50 -8.04 -9.51 1.57
N ASP A 51 -9.28 -9.37 1.10
CA ASP A 51 -9.94 -8.08 0.83
C ASP A 51 -10.51 -7.41 2.10
N LEU A 52 -9.92 -7.71 3.25
CA LEU A 52 -10.38 -7.29 4.57
C LEU A 52 -9.47 -6.20 5.14
N PHE A 53 -10.05 -5.04 5.43
CA PHE A 53 -9.31 -3.86 5.88
C PHE A 53 -8.59 -4.09 7.21
N ASP A 54 -9.23 -4.80 8.14
CA ASP A 54 -8.71 -5.17 9.45
C ASP A 54 -7.53 -6.16 9.38
N ALA A 55 -7.38 -6.87 8.27
CA ALA A 55 -6.22 -7.72 8.01
C ALA A 55 -5.00 -6.95 7.46
N ALA A 56 -5.18 -5.69 7.04
CA ALA A 56 -4.11 -4.89 6.46
C ALA A 56 -3.18 -4.32 7.52
N LEU A 57 -1.88 -4.56 7.37
CA LEU A 57 -0.86 -3.87 8.17
C LEU A 57 -0.35 -2.66 7.40
N ILE A 58 -0.57 -1.48 7.96
CA ILE A 58 -0.19 -0.20 7.33
C ILE A 58 0.89 0.46 8.18
N ARG A 59 2.02 0.78 7.56
CA ARG A 59 3.15 1.43 8.22
C ARG A 59 3.70 2.57 7.38
N GLN A 60 3.86 3.74 7.98
CA GLN A 60 4.62 4.82 7.36
C GLN A 60 6.12 4.48 7.37
N VAL A 61 6.78 4.71 6.24
CA VAL A 61 8.23 4.62 6.07
C VAL A 61 8.75 5.96 5.56
N ARG A 62 9.92 6.38 6.05
CA ARG A 62 10.50 7.66 5.61
C ARG A 62 10.86 7.57 4.13
N GLN A 63 10.45 8.58 3.37
CA GLN A 63 10.89 8.77 2.00
C GLN A 63 12.25 9.50 2.01
N ALA A 64 13.10 9.22 1.01
CA ALA A 64 14.28 10.04 0.77
C ALA A 64 13.82 11.46 0.38
N PRO A 65 14.41 12.53 0.94
CA PRO A 65 14.00 13.89 0.63
C PRO A 65 14.15 14.19 -0.87
N GLY A 66 13.18 14.91 -1.44
CA GLY A 66 13.26 15.44 -2.81
C GLY A 66 12.42 14.75 -3.88
N TYR A 67 11.57 13.77 -3.53
CA TYR A 67 10.63 13.19 -4.49
C TYR A 67 9.23 13.79 -4.28
N PRO A 68 8.75 14.70 -5.16
CA PRO A 68 7.36 15.12 -5.17
C PRO A 68 6.52 13.96 -5.70
N GLY A 69 6.25 12.99 -4.83
CA GLY A 69 5.42 11.85 -5.18
C GLY A 69 4.01 12.31 -5.55
N PRO A 70 3.33 11.61 -6.46
CA PRO A 70 1.91 11.84 -6.73
C PRO A 70 1.07 11.68 -5.46
N LEU A 71 -0.17 12.18 -5.49
CA LEU A 71 -1.08 12.16 -4.35
C LEU A 71 -1.40 10.72 -3.89
N LEU A 72 -1.29 9.75 -4.79
CA LEU A 72 -1.51 8.33 -4.52
C LEU A 72 -0.88 7.48 -5.64
N THR A 73 0.05 6.57 -5.31
CA THR A 73 0.62 5.60 -6.28
C THR A 73 1.11 4.34 -5.59
N VAL A 74 0.88 3.19 -6.22
CA VAL A 74 1.17 1.88 -5.64
C VAL A 74 2.27 1.13 -6.40
N HIS A 75 3.18 0.48 -5.68
CA HIS A 75 4.14 -0.49 -6.21
C HIS A 75 4.07 -1.78 -5.40
N GLN A 76 3.96 -2.92 -6.08
CA GLN A 76 4.01 -4.24 -5.45
C GLN A 76 5.47 -4.77 -5.44
N TYR A 77 5.88 -5.44 -4.36
CA TYR A 77 7.21 -6.07 -4.22
C TYR A 77 7.12 -7.58 -3.97
#